data_AF-A0A959A4I3-F1
#
_entry.id   AF-A0A959A4I3-F1
#
_cell.length_a   1.000
_cell.length_b   1.000
_cell.length_c   1.000
_cell.angle_alpha   90.00
_cell.angle_beta   90.00
_cell.angle_gamma   90.00
#
_symmetry.space_group_name_H-M   'P 1'
#
loop_
_entity.id
_entity.type
_entity.pdbx_description
1 polymer ?
#
loop_
_entity_poly.entity_id
_entity_poly.type
_entity_poly.pdbx_seq_one_letter_code
_entity_poly.pdbx_strand_id
1 'polypeptide(L)'
;MAEVSNYTEDSIRSLDWKEHIRMRPGMYIGKLGDGSAQDDGIYVLVKEVIDNAIDEHMMGFGKTIDVKISDHRVEIRDYGRGIPLGKVVDCVSKINTGGKYDSG
;
A
#
# COMPACT_ATOMS: atom_id res chain seq x y z
N MET A 1 31.75 -27.79 5.92
CA MET A 1 30.88 -28.33 4.86
C MET A 1 29.53 -27.69 5.05
N ALA A 2 28.96 -27.04 4.03
CA ALA A 2 27.62 -26.49 4.14
C ALA A 2 26.64 -27.65 4.30
N GLU A 3 25.80 -27.62 5.34
CA GLU A 3 24.76 -28.63 5.51
C GLU A 3 23.82 -28.60 4.29
N VAL A 4 23.65 -29.76 3.66
CA VAL A 4 22.67 -29.94 2.61
C VAL A 4 21.31 -29.92 3.29
N SER A 5 20.65 -28.76 3.27
CA SER A 5 19.24 -28.65 3.64
C SER A 5 18.47 -29.68 2.85
N ASN A 6 17.88 -30.67 3.53
CA ASN A 6 17.03 -31.68 2.92
C ASN A 6 15.79 -30.99 2.34
N TYR A 7 15.87 -30.61 1.07
CA TYR A 7 14.77 -30.02 0.31
C TYR A 7 13.73 -31.12 0.08
N THR A 8 12.68 -31.07 0.90
CA THR A 8 11.58 -32.04 0.94
C THR A 8 10.27 -31.33 0.62
N GLU A 9 9.18 -32.09 0.47
CA GLU A 9 7.85 -31.53 0.22
C GLU A 9 7.45 -30.49 1.28
N ASP A 10 7.84 -30.70 2.55
CA ASP A 10 7.63 -29.77 3.66
C ASP A 10 8.38 -28.42 3.51
N SER A 11 9.38 -28.35 2.63
CA SER A 11 10.10 -27.11 2.31
C SER A 11 9.27 -26.18 1.42
N ILE A 12 8.23 -26.70 0.76
CA ILE A 12 7.28 -25.92 -0.04
C ILE A 12 6.16 -25.43 0.86
N ARG A 13 6.07 -24.11 1.03
CA ARG A 13 5.01 -23.48 1.84
C ARG A 13 4.32 -22.36 1.08
N SER A 14 3.01 -22.27 1.27
CA SER A 14 2.22 -21.08 0.92
C SER A 14 2.11 -20.20 2.15
N LEU A 15 2.36 -18.91 1.97
CA LEU A 15 2.22 -17.92 3.05
C LEU A 15 0.88 -17.21 2.91
N ASP A 16 0.28 -16.84 4.04
CA ASP A 16 -0.80 -15.85 4.03
C ASP A 16 -0.29 -14.55 3.40
N TRP A 17 -1.13 -13.87 2.62
CA TRP A 17 -0.74 -12.67 1.88
C TRP A 17 -0.16 -11.59 2.79
N LYS A 18 -0.68 -11.44 4.02
CA LYS A 18 -0.21 -10.42 4.98
C LYS A 18 1.17 -10.76 5.48
N GLU A 19 1.41 -12.04 5.76
CA GLU A 19 2.74 -12.54 6.13
C GLU A 19 3.73 -12.35 4.99
N HIS A 20 3.33 -12.66 3.76
CA HIS A 20 4.16 -12.48 2.57
C HIS A 20 4.59 -11.03 2.37
N ILE A 21 3.66 -10.07 2.45
CA ILE A 21 3.96 -8.63 2.33
C ILE A 21 4.96 -8.20 3.41
N ARG A 22 4.78 -8.65 4.66
CA ARG A 22 5.69 -8.28 5.75
C ARG A 22 7.08 -8.90 5.61
N MET A 23 7.18 -10.10 5.06
CA MET A 23 8.46 -10.78 4.82
C MET A 23 9.19 -10.25 3.58
N ARG A 24 8.44 -9.81 2.56
CA ARG A 24 8.97 -9.33 1.27
C ARG A 24 8.36 -7.97 0.89
N PRO A 25 8.48 -6.94 1.75
CA PRO A 25 7.85 -5.64 1.48
C PRO A 25 8.37 -5.00 0.19
N GLY A 26 9.62 -5.28 -0.18
CA GLY A 26 10.18 -4.70 -1.39
C GLY A 26 9.59 -5.18 -2.71
N MET A 27 8.83 -6.28 -2.71
CA MET A 27 8.03 -6.66 -3.88
C MET A 27 6.81 -5.75 -4.09
N TYR A 28 6.38 -5.03 -3.06
CA TYR A 28 5.17 -4.19 -3.07
C TYR A 28 5.51 -2.70 -3.07
N ILE A 29 6.51 -2.29 -2.30
CA ILE A 29 6.88 -0.87 -2.14
C ILE A 29 8.28 -0.53 -2.63
N GLY A 30 9.01 -1.49 -3.22
CA GLY A 30 10.38 -1.26 -3.68
C GLY A 30 11.42 -1.27 -2.55
N LYS A 31 12.50 -0.52 -2.71
CA LYS A 31 13.62 -0.52 -1.77
C LYS A 31 13.18 -0.03 -0.38
N LEU A 32 13.51 -0.75 0.68
CA LEU A 32 13.31 -0.23 2.04
C LEU A 32 14.34 0.86 2.34
N GLY A 33 13.91 1.92 3.01
CA GLY A 33 14.78 3.00 3.45
C GLY A 33 14.05 3.96 4.39
N ASP A 34 14.79 4.94 4.89
CA ASP A 34 14.33 5.95 5.85
C ASP A 34 13.86 7.24 5.16
N GLY A 35 13.87 7.27 3.83
CA GLY A 35 13.54 8.44 3.04
C GLY A 35 14.75 9.30 2.67
N SER A 36 15.96 8.89 3.05
CA SER A 36 17.19 9.57 2.64
C SER A 36 17.46 9.48 1.13
N ALA A 37 16.93 8.45 0.45
CA ALA A 37 17.03 8.30 -1.00
C ALA A 37 15.67 8.38 -1.68
N GLN A 38 15.63 8.97 -2.87
CA GLN A 38 14.39 9.21 -3.62
C GLN A 38 13.67 7.92 -4.02
N ASP A 39 14.38 6.81 -4.13
CA ASP A 39 13.85 5.49 -4.50
C ASP A 39 13.38 4.66 -3.29
N ASP A 40 13.38 5.24 -2.08
CA ASP A 40 12.91 4.56 -0.88
C ASP A 40 11.39 4.39 -0.89
N GLY A 41 10.95 3.18 -0.54
CA GLY A 41 9.55 2.74 -0.60
C GLY A 41 8.61 3.49 0.34
N ILE A 42 9.14 4.26 1.30
CA ILE A 42 8.33 5.19 2.09
C ILE A 42 7.62 6.22 1.20
N TYR A 43 8.25 6.65 0.10
CA TYR A 43 7.65 7.55 -0.86
C TYR A 43 6.56 6.86 -1.69
N VAL A 44 6.71 5.57 -1.99
CA VAL A 44 5.65 4.77 -2.62
C VAL A 44 4.42 4.71 -1.72
N LEU A 45 4.59 4.43 -0.41
CA LEU A 45 3.48 4.42 0.54
C LEU A 45 2.69 5.73 0.56
N VAL A 46 3.40 6.87 0.58
CA VAL A 46 2.78 8.20 0.56
C VAL A 46 2.08 8.44 -0.77
N LYS A 47 2.74 8.14 -1.89
CA LYS A 47 2.21 8.29 -3.25
C LYS A 47 0.93 7.49 -3.45
N GLU A 48 0.82 6.26 -2.97
CA GLU A 48 -0.41 5.46 -3.09
C GLU A 48 -1.62 6.08 -2.37
N VAL A 49 -1.42 6.77 -1.26
CA VAL A 49 -2.52 7.47 -0.57
C VAL A 49 -2.87 8.78 -1.31
N ILE A 50 -1.87 9.51 -1.80
CA ILE A 50 -2.08 10.73 -2.60
C ILE A 50 -2.82 10.39 -3.91
N ASP A 51 -2.46 9.31 -4.59
CA ASP A 51 -3.09 8.90 -5.84
C ASP A 51 -4.59 8.60 -5.65
N ASN A 52 -4.95 7.93 -4.55
CA ASN A 52 -6.35 7.71 -4.23
C ASN A 52 -7.14 9.02 -4.03
N ALA A 53 -6.51 10.04 -3.44
CA ALA A 53 -7.09 11.38 -3.30
C ALA A 53 -7.19 12.11 -4.66
N ILE A 54 -6.17 11.98 -5.52
CA ILE A 54 -6.17 12.53 -6.88
C ILE A 54 -7.27 11.89 -7.73
N ASP A 55 -7.50 10.59 -7.60
CA ASP A 55 -8.54 9.90 -8.36
C ASP A 55 -9.94 10.44 -8.04
N GLU A 56 -10.24 10.75 -6.78
CA GLU A 56 -11.49 11.43 -6.41
C GLU A 56 -11.58 12.82 -7.07
N HIS A 57 -10.48 13.59 -7.03
CA HIS A 57 -10.41 14.91 -7.66
C HIS A 57 -10.63 14.84 -9.18
N MET A 58 -10.00 13.87 -9.86
CA MET A 58 -10.16 13.64 -11.30
C MET A 58 -11.58 13.22 -11.67
N MET A 59 -12.29 12.53 -10.78
CA MET A 59 -13.72 12.23 -10.92
C MET A 59 -14.64 13.43 -10.62
N GLY A 60 -14.07 14.60 -10.30
CA GLY A 60 -14.80 15.83 -10.03
C GLY A 60 -15.24 16.02 -8.58
N PHE A 61 -14.78 15.18 -7.65
CA PHE A 61 -15.13 15.23 -6.24
C PHE A 61 -13.96 15.74 -5.39
N GLY A 62 -14.22 16.77 -4.59
CA GLY A 62 -13.18 17.46 -3.83
C GLY A 62 -12.32 18.37 -4.73
N LYS A 63 -11.92 19.52 -4.19
CA LYS A 63 -11.13 20.54 -4.92
C LYS A 63 -9.78 20.80 -4.28
N THR A 64 -9.53 20.17 -3.14
CA THR A 64 -8.39 20.44 -2.28
C THR A 64 -7.91 19.11 -1.72
N ILE A 65 -6.60 18.94 -1.67
CA ILE A 65 -5.95 17.84 -0.98
C ILE A 65 -4.97 18.50 -0.02
N ASP A 66 -5.19 18.31 1.28
CA ASP A 66 -4.31 18.82 2.33
C ASP A 66 -3.26 17.76 2.64
N VAL A 67 -1.98 18.13 2.52
CA VAL A 67 -0.86 17.29 2.93
C VAL A 67 -0.15 17.95 4.10
N LYS A 68 -0.08 17.24 5.22
CA LYS A 68 0.61 17.69 6.42
C LYS A 68 1.69 16.69 6.78
N ILE A 69 2.91 17.18 6.88
CA ILE A 69 4.06 16.39 7.30
C ILE A 69 4.45 16.85 8.70
N SER A 70 4.56 15.89 9.59
CA SER A 70 5.08 16.02 10.95
C SER A 70 6.12 14.91 11.18
N ASP A 71 6.87 15.02 12.27
CA ASP A 71 8.09 14.25 12.55
C ASP A 71 8.10 12.80 12.03
N HIS A 72 7.16 11.98 12.50
CA HIS A 72 7.01 10.58 12.06
C HIS A 72 5.62 10.28 11.48
N ARG A 73 4.93 11.31 10.96
CA ARG A 73 3.58 11.15 10.43
C ARG A 73 3.33 12.06 9.24
N VAL A 74 2.87 11.44 8.16
CA VAL A 74 2.28 12.11 7.00
C VAL A 74 0.76 11.94 7.07
N GLU A 75 0.03 13.04 7.02
CA GLU A 75 -1.43 13.07 6.94
C GLU A 75 -1.83 13.62 5.56
N ILE A 76 -2.67 12.87 4.86
CA ILE A 76 -3.25 13.25 3.57
C ILE A 76 -4.74 13.28 3.77
N ARG A 77 -5.36 14.40 3.43
CA ARG A 77 -6.80 14.60 3.53
C ARG A 77 -7.35 15.12 2.21
N ASP A 78 -8.20 14.33 1.58
CA ASP A 78 -9.07 14.79 0.50
C ASP A 78 -10.44 15.22 1.03
N TYR A 79 -11.21 15.87 0.15
CA TYR A 79 -12.60 16.23 0.38
C TYR A 79 -13.49 15.66 -0.74
N GLY A 80 -13.14 14.46 -1.20
CA GLY A 80 -13.91 13.68 -2.18
C GLY A 80 -15.15 13.05 -1.58
N ARG A 81 -15.66 11.97 -2.19
CA ARG A 81 -16.85 11.26 -1.70
C ARG A 81 -16.56 10.45 -0.44
N GLY A 82 -15.30 10.07 -0.24
CA GLY A 82 -14.85 9.16 0.80
C GLY A 82 -15.13 7.69 0.48
N ILE A 83 -14.47 6.80 1.22
CA ILE A 83 -14.71 5.36 1.11
C ILE A 83 -16.10 5.04 1.69
N PRO A 84 -16.94 4.23 1.02
CA PRO A 84 -18.21 3.79 1.57
C PRO A 84 -18.05 3.14 2.95
N LEU A 85 -18.76 3.65 3.97
CA LEU A 85 -18.57 3.25 5.37
C LEU A 85 -18.69 1.74 5.60
N GLY A 86 -19.61 1.08 4.90
CA GLY A 86 -19.80 -0.38 4.98
C GLY A 86 -18.66 -1.21 4.36
N LYS A 87 -17.71 -0.57 3.68
CA LYS A 87 -16.59 -1.22 2.99
C LYS A 87 -15.20 -0.73 3.42
N VAL A 88 -15.12 0.23 4.34
CA VAL A 88 -13.84 0.77 4.83
C VAL A 88 -12.90 -0.33 5.29
N VAL A 89 -13.36 -1.24 6.15
CA VAL A 89 -12.53 -2.32 6.69
C VAL A 89 -12.03 -3.23 5.58
N ASP A 90 -12.91 -3.61 4.64
CA ASP A 90 -12.53 -4.48 3.52
C ASP A 90 -11.44 -3.81 2.66
N CYS A 91 -11.61 -2.54 2.28
CA CYS A 91 -10.66 -1.81 1.44
C CYS A 91 -9.27 -1.63 2.07
N VAL A 92 -9.17 -1.56 3.41
CA VAL A 92 -7.87 -1.36 4.10
C VAL A 92 -7.23 -2.64 4.63
N SER A 93 -7.95 -3.77 4.62
CA SER A 93 -7.49 -5.00 5.27
C SER A 93 -7.45 -6.23 4.36
N LYS A 94 -7.95 -6.13 3.12
CA LYS A 94 -7.94 -7.22 2.14
C LYS A 94 -7.24 -6.76 0.86
N ILE A 95 -6.24 -7.53 0.44
CA ILE A 95 -5.57 -7.30 -0.84
C ILE A 95 -6.57 -7.45 -1.99
N ASN A 96 -6.34 -6.71 -3.09
CA ASN A 96 -7.18 -6.76 -4.29
C ASN A 96 -8.66 -6.44 -3.99
N THR A 97 -8.91 -5.42 -3.17
CA THR A 97 -10.26 -4.92 -2.86
C THR A 97 -10.32 -3.43 -3.16
N GLY A 98 -11.27 -3.01 -4.00
CA GLY A 98 -11.43 -1.62 -4.42
C GLY A 98 -12.61 -1.44 -5.38
N GLY A 99 -12.96 -0.19 -5.69
CA GLY A 99 -14.07 0.15 -6.60
C GLY A 99 -13.64 0.49 -8.03
N LYS A 100 -12.37 0.26 -8.39
CA LYS A 100 -11.76 0.72 -9.65
C LYS A 100 -11.64 -0.38 -10.73
N TYR A 101 -12.36 -1.49 -10.59
CA TYR A 101 -12.24 -2.64 -11.50
C TYR A 101 -12.95 -2.45 -12.84
N ASP A 102 -13.98 -1.61 -12.90
CA ASP A 102 -14.84 -1.46 -14.07
C ASP A 102 -14.55 -0.18 -14.89
N SER A 103 -13.50 0.58 -14.53
CA SER A 103 -13.17 1.89 -15.10
C SER A 103 -12.14 1.85 -16.24
N GLY A 104 -12.06 0.74 -16.98
CA GLY A 104 -11.13 0.53 -18.11
C GLY A 104 -11.69 1.00 -19.45
#